data_AF-A0A953W6A2-F1
#
_entry.id   AF-A0A953W6A2-F1
#
_cell.length_a   1.000
_cell.length_b   1.000
_cell.length_c   1.000
_cell.angle_alpha   90.00
_cell.angle_beta   90.00
_cell.angle_gamma   90.00
#
_symmetry.space_group_name_H-M   'P 1'
#
loop_
_entity.id
_entity.type
_entity.pdbx_description
1 polymer ?
#
loop_
_entity_poly.entity_id
_entity_poly.type
_entity_poly.pdbx_seq_one_letter_code
_entity_poly.pdbx_strand_id
1 'polypeptide(L)'
;MAARAQRYAAVAIVLHWAIAAAILFMIPMGLWMHESAEHGDVSANIFRAYQLHKSIGLTVLALSLVRLAWRLLNPPPPMPEHMPAWERFVAKATHWAFYALMIGMPLSGWLYVSTGWSVHDEAPLPVAIAFAGLFSVLLALSVIDLELYILPNRITYPSI
;
A
#
# COMPACT_ATOMS: atom_id res chain seq x y z
N MET A 1 11.64 45.70 0.97
CA MET A 1 11.11 44.48 0.30
C MET A 1 10.97 43.40 1.37
N ALA A 2 9.75 43.05 1.77
CA ALA A 2 9.54 42.03 2.81
C ALA A 2 10.03 40.67 2.28
N ALA A 3 10.95 40.03 3.02
CA ALA A 3 11.38 38.67 2.73
C ALA A 3 10.14 37.77 2.69
N ARG A 4 9.82 37.22 1.52
CA ARG A 4 8.70 36.29 1.37
C ARG A 4 9.03 35.07 2.21
N ALA A 5 8.38 34.91 3.36
CA ALA A 5 8.57 33.75 4.22
C ALA A 5 8.51 32.48 3.35
N GLN A 6 9.58 31.69 3.39
CA GLN A 6 9.78 30.54 2.52
C GLN A 6 8.84 29.42 2.96
N ARG A 7 7.57 29.54 2.55
CA ARG A 7 6.49 28.65 2.92
C ARG A 7 6.57 27.37 2.09
N TYR A 8 6.28 26.24 2.74
CA TYR A 8 6.07 24.98 2.04
C TYR A 8 5.00 25.13 0.97
N ALA A 9 5.23 24.52 -0.19
CA ALA A 9 4.25 24.47 -1.27
C ALA A 9 2.94 23.85 -0.75
N ALA A 10 1.80 24.42 -1.14
CA ALA A 10 0.48 23.91 -0.74
C ALA A 10 0.31 22.42 -1.07
N VAL A 11 0.85 21.99 -2.22
CA VAL A 11 0.88 20.57 -2.64
C VAL A 11 1.58 19.67 -1.60
N ALA A 12 2.74 20.09 -1.08
CA ALA A 12 3.48 19.31 -0.09
C ALA A 12 2.73 19.19 1.24
N ILE A 13 1.99 20.23 1.61
CA ILE A 13 1.15 20.28 2.81
C ILE A 13 -0.06 19.35 2.65
N VAL A 14 -0.78 19.45 1.53
CA VAL A 14 -1.94 18.60 1.25
C VAL A 14 -1.54 17.13 1.20
N LEU A 15 -0.48 16.79 0.46
CA LEU A 15 0.04 15.42 0.43
C LEU A 15 0.44 14.93 1.82
N HIS A 16 0.99 15.80 2.68
CA HIS A 16 1.37 15.42 4.04
C HIS A 16 0.15 15.02 4.86
N TRP A 17 -0.84 15.90 4.93
CA TRP A 17 -2.01 15.70 5.76
C TRP A 17 -2.90 14.58 5.24
N ALA A 18 -3.02 14.42 3.93
CA ALA A 18 -3.75 13.29 3.32
C ALA A 18 -3.14 11.95 3.75
N ILE A 19 -1.82 11.79 3.64
CA ILE A 19 -1.15 10.56 4.06
C ILE A 19 -1.21 10.37 5.57
N ALA A 20 -1.00 11.44 6.36
CA ALA A 20 -1.08 11.37 7.81
C ALA A 20 -2.47 10.92 8.28
N ALA A 21 -3.55 11.48 7.72
CA ALA A 21 -4.92 11.07 8.03
C ALA A 21 -5.18 9.60 7.65
N ALA A 22 -4.71 9.16 6.49
CA ALA A 22 -4.85 7.76 6.06
C ALA A 22 -4.11 6.79 7.00
N ILE A 23 -2.89 7.12 7.43
CA ILE A 23 -2.12 6.31 8.37
C ILE A 23 -2.81 6.26 9.74
N LEU A 24 -3.28 7.42 10.25
CA LEU A 24 -3.99 7.50 11.52
C LEU A 24 -5.29 6.68 11.52
N PHE A 25 -5.97 6.58 10.38
CA PHE A 25 -7.12 5.69 10.20
C PHE A 25 -6.70 4.21 10.14
N MET A 26 -5.61 3.89 9.44
CA MET A 26 -5.15 2.52 9.21
C MET A 26 -4.62 1.84 10.46
N ILE A 27 -4.02 2.57 11.42
CA ILE A 27 -3.47 2.00 12.66
C ILE A 27 -4.55 1.30 13.50
N PRO A 28 -5.62 1.98 13.98
CA PRO A 28 -6.65 1.32 14.79
C PRO A 28 -7.40 0.26 13.99
N MET A 29 -7.62 0.48 12.70
CA MET A 29 -8.25 -0.51 11.82
C MET A 29 -7.43 -1.81 11.74
N GLY A 30 -6.11 -1.70 11.58
CA GLY A 30 -5.21 -2.86 11.55
C GLY A 30 -5.15 -3.60 12.88
N LEU A 31 -5.13 -2.89 14.00
CA LEU A 31 -5.16 -3.49 15.35
C LEU A 31 -6.46 -4.27 15.58
N TRP A 32 -7.60 -3.67 15.23
CA TRP A 32 -8.90 -4.33 15.35
C TRP A 32 -9.00 -5.57 14.44
N MET A 33 -8.48 -5.51 13.21
CA MET A 33 -8.45 -6.66 12.31
C MET A 33 -7.57 -7.80 12.86
N HIS A 34 -6.42 -7.46 13.45
CA HIS A 34 -5.52 -8.43 14.06
C HIS A 34 -6.19 -9.14 15.25
N GLU A 35 -6.79 -8.37 16.17
CA GLU A 35 -7.55 -8.91 17.29
C GLU A 35 -8.71 -9.79 16.83
N SER A 36 -9.44 -9.36 15.80
CA SER A 36 -10.55 -10.14 15.23
C SER A 36 -10.07 -11.47 14.66
N ALA A 37 -8.89 -11.49 14.02
CA ALA A 37 -8.28 -12.71 13.50
C ALA A 37 -7.84 -13.66 14.63
N GLU A 38 -7.29 -13.14 15.72
CA GLU A 38 -6.91 -13.95 16.90
C GLU A 38 -8.13 -14.63 17.56
N HIS A 39 -9.30 -13.97 17.50
CA HIS A 39 -10.56 -14.53 18.00
C HIS A 39 -11.30 -15.40 16.98
N GLY A 40 -10.75 -15.59 15.78
CA GLY A 40 -11.34 -16.43 14.74
C GLY A 40 -12.58 -15.84 14.05
N ASP A 41 -12.76 -14.51 14.05
CA ASP A 41 -13.86 -13.86 13.36
C ASP A 41 -13.67 -13.89 11.84
N VAL A 42 -14.54 -14.65 11.16
CA VAL A 42 -14.58 -14.80 9.69
C VAL A 42 -15.78 -14.09 9.06
N SER A 43 -16.35 -13.10 9.75
CA SER A 43 -17.53 -12.38 9.27
C SER A 43 -17.27 -11.59 7.98
N ALA A 44 -18.35 -11.34 7.24
CA ALA A 44 -18.31 -10.52 6.03
C ALA A 44 -17.78 -9.08 6.29
N ASN A 45 -17.94 -8.58 7.52
CA ASN A 45 -17.45 -7.26 7.92
C ASN A 45 -15.92 -7.25 8.02
N ILE A 46 -15.32 -8.26 8.65
CA ILE A 46 -13.86 -8.41 8.70
C ILE A 46 -13.29 -8.57 7.29
N PHE A 47 -13.91 -9.38 6.45
CA PHE A 47 -13.48 -9.51 5.05
C PHE A 47 -13.45 -8.16 4.32
N ARG A 48 -14.53 -7.37 4.43
CA ARG A 48 -14.60 -6.02 3.83
C ARG A 48 -13.52 -5.09 4.38
N ALA A 49 -13.23 -5.18 5.68
CA ALA A 49 -12.16 -4.42 6.29
C ALA A 49 -10.79 -4.76 5.69
N TYR A 50 -10.45 -6.03 5.51
CA TYR A 50 -9.22 -6.43 4.82
C TYR A 50 -9.13 -5.88 3.39
N GLN A 51 -10.23 -5.86 2.64
CA GLN A 51 -10.25 -5.28 1.29
C GLN A 51 -10.02 -3.77 1.32
N LEU A 52 -10.67 -3.07 2.25
CA LEU A 52 -10.50 -1.63 2.42
C LEU A 52 -9.07 -1.28 2.89
N HIS A 53 -8.50 -2.05 3.82
CA HIS A 53 -7.12 -1.90 4.30
C HIS A 53 -6.12 -2.03 3.14
N LYS A 54 -6.26 -3.05 2.29
CA LYS A 54 -5.42 -3.23 1.09
C LYS A 54 -5.52 -2.05 0.13
N SER A 55 -6.74 -1.56 -0.14
CA SER A 55 -6.99 -0.43 -1.05
C SER A 55 -6.37 0.88 -0.52
N ILE A 56 -6.59 1.20 0.75
CA ILE A 56 -6.03 2.38 1.39
C ILE A 56 -4.50 2.26 1.48
N GLY A 57 -3.98 1.07 1.80
CA GLY A 57 -2.54 0.80 1.84
C GLY A 57 -1.84 1.09 0.51
N LEU A 58 -2.42 0.64 -0.61
CA LEU A 58 -1.85 0.93 -1.93
C LEU A 58 -1.97 2.42 -2.31
N THR A 59 -3.05 3.08 -1.88
CA THR A 59 -3.20 4.53 -2.07
C THR A 59 -2.14 5.29 -1.29
N VAL A 60 -1.86 4.90 -0.04
CA VAL A 60 -0.78 5.47 0.77
C VAL A 60 0.58 5.23 0.11
N LEU A 61 0.83 4.04 -0.45
CA LEU A 61 2.06 3.77 -1.21
C LEU A 61 2.20 4.73 -2.40
N ALA A 62 1.17 4.86 -3.23
CA ALA A 62 1.18 5.74 -4.40
C ALA A 62 1.40 7.21 -4.01
N LEU A 63 0.66 7.71 -3.01
CA LEU A 63 0.81 9.08 -2.50
C LEU A 63 2.20 9.31 -1.89
N SER A 64 2.77 8.31 -1.22
CA SER A 64 4.11 8.40 -0.63
C SER A 64 5.19 8.47 -1.70
N LEU A 65 5.06 7.74 -2.81
CA LEU A 65 5.94 7.85 -3.96
C LEU A 65 5.84 9.23 -4.64
N VAL A 66 4.61 9.73 -4.83
CA VAL A 66 4.40 11.10 -5.35
C VAL A 66 5.03 12.14 -4.44
N ARG A 67 4.86 12.00 -3.12
CA ARG A 67 5.47 12.87 -2.11
C ARG A 67 6.99 12.82 -2.15
N LEU A 68 7.57 11.62 -2.28
CA LEU A 68 9.01 11.43 -2.37
C LEU A 68 9.56 12.10 -3.64
N ALA A 69 8.92 11.85 -4.79
CA ALA A 69 9.28 12.50 -6.05
C ALA A 69 9.18 14.03 -5.94
N TRP A 70 8.09 14.55 -5.34
CA TRP A 70 7.94 16.00 -5.12
C TRP A 70 9.08 16.56 -4.27
N ARG A 71 9.48 15.87 -3.19
CA ARG A 71 10.59 16.32 -2.32
C ARG A 71 11.95 16.29 -3.02
N LEU A 72 12.18 15.32 -3.89
CA LEU A 72 13.42 15.24 -4.68
C LEU A 72 13.49 16.36 -5.73
N LEU A 73 12.35 16.70 -6.34
CA LEU A 73 12.25 17.76 -7.34
C LEU A 73 12.16 19.18 -6.72
N ASN A 74 11.70 19.29 -5.47
CA ASN A 74 11.52 20.55 -4.75
C ASN A 74 12.24 20.48 -3.40
N PRO A 75 13.57 20.70 -3.36
CA PRO A 75 14.34 20.65 -2.14
C PRO A 75 13.80 21.63 -1.08
N PRO A 76 13.65 21.20 0.19
CA PRO A 76 13.20 22.09 1.25
C PRO A 76 14.24 23.19 1.52
N PRO A 77 13.82 24.34 2.09
CA PRO A 77 14.72 25.41 2.49
C PRO A 77 15.85 24.89 3.41
N PRO A 78 17.05 25.52 3.36
CA PRO A 78 18.16 25.13 4.22
C PRO A 78 17.79 25.23 5.70
N MET A 79 18.32 24.29 6.49
CA MET A 79 18.11 24.27 7.94
C MET A 79 18.81 25.48 8.59
N PRO A 80 18.30 26.01 9.72
CA PRO A 80 18.94 27.10 10.44
C PRO A 80 20.39 26.77 10.79
N GLU A 81 21.31 27.71 10.55
CA GLU A 81 22.74 27.51 10.76
C GLU A 81 23.09 27.18 12.23
N HIS A 82 22.33 27.76 13.16
CA HIS A 82 22.51 27.59 14.61
C HIS A 82 22.00 26.26 15.18
N MET A 83 21.40 25.39 14.36
CA MET A 83 20.89 24.09 14.83
C MET A 83 22.06 23.16 15.21
N PRO A 84 22.05 22.52 16.40
CA PRO A 84 23.05 21.51 16.74
C PRO A 84 23.15 20.38 15.70
N ALA A 85 24.35 19.84 15.49
CA ALA A 85 24.59 18.81 14.47
C ALA A 85 23.77 17.53 14.72
N TRP A 86 23.55 17.16 15.98
CA TRP A 86 22.76 15.99 16.36
C TRP A 86 21.27 16.17 16.04
N GLU A 87 20.70 17.37 16.25
CA GLU A 87 19.31 17.67 15.89
C GLU A 87 19.10 17.59 14.37
N ARG A 88 20.06 18.12 13.59
CA ARG A 88 20.04 17.99 12.12
C ARG A 88 20.13 16.54 11.67
N PHE A 89 20.91 15.72 12.36
CA PHE A 89 21.01 14.29 12.06
C PHE A 89 19.69 13.57 12.36
N VAL A 90 19.15 13.75 13.57
CA VAL A 90 17.89 13.12 14.00
C VAL A 90 16.74 13.52 13.06
N ALA A 91 16.62 14.81 12.73
CA ALA A 91 15.58 15.27 11.81
C ALA A 91 15.65 14.58 10.44
N LYS A 92 16.86 14.42 9.87
CA LYS A 92 17.05 13.70 8.61
C LYS A 92 16.76 12.21 8.75
N ALA A 93 17.27 11.59 9.82
CA ALA A 93 17.11 10.16 10.07
C ALA A 93 15.63 9.79 10.22
N THR A 94 14.88 10.51 11.04
CA THR A 94 13.44 10.31 11.21
C THR A 94 12.67 10.50 9.91
N HIS A 95 13.04 11.49 9.10
CA HIS A 95 12.36 11.74 7.83
C HIS A 95 12.57 10.58 6.83
N TRP A 96 13.78 10.03 6.76
CA TRP A 96 14.07 8.86 5.93
C TRP A 96 13.46 7.58 6.49
N ALA A 97 13.46 7.40 7.81
CA ALA A 97 12.80 6.28 8.47
C ALA A 97 11.30 6.27 8.16
N PHE A 98 10.63 7.43 8.21
CA PHE A 98 9.23 7.51 7.83
C PHE A 98 8.99 7.16 6.35
N TYR A 99 9.85 7.61 5.42
CA TYR A 99 9.73 7.17 4.02
C TYR A 99 9.89 5.66 3.89
N ALA A 100 10.87 5.08 4.56
CA ALA A 100 11.10 3.64 4.54
C ALA A 100 9.89 2.86 5.07
N LEU A 101 9.28 3.30 6.18
CA LEU A 101 8.09 2.66 6.74
C LEU A 101 6.86 2.85 5.86
N MET A 102 6.60 4.07 5.39
CA MET A 102 5.44 4.42 4.57
C MET A 102 5.43 3.72 3.20
N ILE A 103 6.60 3.38 2.67
CA ILE A 103 6.74 2.64 1.41
C ILE A 103 6.86 1.14 1.69
N GLY A 104 7.74 0.75 2.61
CA GLY A 104 8.08 -0.65 2.89
C GLY A 104 6.92 -1.47 3.44
N MET A 105 6.12 -0.91 4.35
CA MET A 105 4.96 -1.62 4.95
C MET A 105 3.85 -1.95 3.93
N PRO A 106 3.32 -0.98 3.14
CA PRO A 106 2.31 -1.32 2.14
C PRO A 106 2.91 -2.12 0.97
N LEU A 107 4.18 -1.92 0.63
CA LEU A 107 4.85 -2.73 -0.39
C LEU A 107 4.99 -4.19 0.05
N SER A 108 5.37 -4.45 1.30
CA SER A 108 5.46 -5.82 1.83
C SER A 108 4.09 -6.48 1.86
N GLY A 109 3.04 -5.76 2.29
CA GLY A 109 1.67 -6.26 2.24
C GLY A 109 1.19 -6.58 0.81
N TRP A 110 1.53 -5.73 -0.16
CA TRP A 110 1.22 -5.99 -1.57
C TRP A 110 1.95 -7.21 -2.11
N LEU A 111 3.24 -7.36 -1.82
CA LEU A 111 4.03 -8.52 -2.21
C LEU A 111 3.48 -9.81 -1.58
N TYR A 112 3.14 -9.77 -0.29
CA TYR A 112 2.57 -10.90 0.44
C TYR A 112 1.27 -11.42 -0.19
N VAL A 113 0.37 -10.53 -0.60
CA VAL A 113 -0.88 -10.93 -1.26
C VAL A 113 -0.62 -11.39 -2.71
N SER A 114 0.40 -10.85 -3.37
CA SER A 114 0.74 -11.17 -4.77
C SER A 114 1.40 -12.54 -4.93
N THR A 115 2.04 -13.07 -3.90
CA THR A 115 2.62 -14.43 -3.94
C THR A 115 1.57 -15.53 -3.73
N GLY A 116 0.29 -15.17 -3.54
CA GLY A 116 -0.79 -16.14 -3.31
C GLY A 116 -0.69 -16.88 -1.99
N TRP A 117 0.17 -16.44 -1.06
CA TRP A 117 0.45 -17.16 0.18
C TRP A 117 -0.75 -17.09 1.15
N SER A 118 -1.36 -18.24 1.40
CA SER A 118 -2.26 -18.47 2.53
C SER A 118 -1.42 -19.03 3.68
N VAL A 119 -1.38 -18.37 4.83
CA VAL A 119 -0.75 -18.93 6.06
C VAL A 119 -1.57 -20.11 6.62
N HIS A 120 -2.77 -20.34 6.10
CA HIS A 120 -3.72 -21.33 6.63
C HIS A 120 -3.97 -22.53 5.71
N ASP A 121 -3.57 -22.47 4.45
CA ASP A 121 -3.70 -23.57 3.49
C ASP A 121 -2.48 -23.58 2.56
N GLU A 122 -1.97 -24.74 2.18
CA GLU A 122 -1.01 -24.92 1.07
C GLU A 122 -1.67 -24.62 -0.30
N ALA A 123 -2.58 -23.65 -0.35
CA ALA A 123 -3.42 -23.31 -1.49
C ALA A 123 -3.49 -21.77 -1.66
N PRO A 124 -3.58 -21.26 -2.90
CA PRO A 124 -3.75 -19.85 -3.15
C PRO A 124 -5.05 -19.34 -2.50
N LEU A 125 -4.98 -18.24 -1.74
CA LEU A 125 -6.17 -17.59 -1.22
C LEU A 125 -7.13 -17.27 -2.39
N PRO A 126 -8.42 -17.64 -2.34
CA PRO A 126 -9.43 -17.16 -3.29
C PRO A 126 -9.80 -15.69 -3.04
N VAL A 127 -8.94 -14.94 -2.35
CA VAL A 127 -8.95 -13.48 -2.33
C VAL A 127 -8.21 -13.04 -3.58
N ALA A 128 -8.93 -13.15 -4.70
CA ALA A 128 -8.60 -12.42 -5.91
C ALA A 128 -8.29 -10.96 -5.52
N ILE A 129 -7.14 -10.50 -6.00
CA ILE A 129 -6.60 -9.15 -5.85
C ILE A 129 -7.57 -8.19 -6.57
N ALA A 130 -8.70 -7.90 -5.93
CA ALA A 130 -9.76 -7.06 -6.46
C ALA A 130 -9.39 -5.59 -6.31
N PHE A 131 -8.37 -5.17 -7.06
CA PHE A 131 -8.03 -3.76 -7.20
C PHE A 131 -8.90 -3.15 -8.31
N ALA A 132 -10.03 -2.54 -7.93
CA ALA A 132 -10.89 -1.72 -8.82
C ALA A 132 -11.17 -2.34 -10.22
N GLY A 133 -11.34 -3.67 -10.31
CA GLY A 133 -11.61 -4.39 -11.57
C GLY A 133 -10.49 -4.40 -12.63
N LEU A 134 -9.42 -3.61 -12.47
CA LEU A 134 -8.36 -3.43 -13.47
C LEU A 134 -7.47 -4.68 -13.64
N PHE A 135 -7.19 -5.42 -12.56
CA PHE A 135 -6.34 -6.62 -12.63
C PHE A 135 -7.10 -7.91 -12.92
N SER A 136 -8.43 -7.94 -12.75
CA SER A 136 -9.27 -9.07 -13.22
C SER A 136 -9.17 -9.22 -14.74
N VAL A 137 -9.07 -8.12 -15.47
CA VAL A 137 -8.90 -8.12 -16.93
C VAL A 137 -7.50 -8.60 -17.32
N LEU A 138 -6.45 -8.15 -16.62
CA LEU A 138 -5.07 -8.52 -16.94
C LEU A 138 -4.77 -10.00 -16.63
N LEU A 139 -5.30 -10.51 -15.52
CA LEU A 139 -5.17 -11.93 -15.16
C LEU A 139 -6.03 -12.83 -16.05
N ALA A 140 -7.26 -12.41 -16.39
CA ALA A 140 -8.09 -13.14 -17.35
C ALA A 140 -7.40 -13.27 -18.72
N LEU A 141 -6.72 -12.22 -19.19
CA LEU A 141 -5.91 -12.30 -20.42
C LEU A 141 -4.76 -13.31 -20.26
N SER A 142 -4.03 -13.30 -19.14
CA SER A 142 -2.93 -14.25 -18.89
C SER A 142 -3.38 -15.71 -18.70
N VAL A 143 -4.60 -15.95 -18.20
CA VAL A 143 -5.18 -17.28 -18.01
C VAL A 143 -5.81 -17.81 -19.29
N ILE A 144 -6.44 -16.95 -20.10
CA ILE A 144 -6.96 -17.31 -21.43
C ILE A 144 -5.81 -17.69 -22.37
N ASP A 145 -4.66 -17.00 -22.30
CA ASP A 145 -3.47 -17.36 -23.08
C ASP A 145 -2.86 -18.72 -22.64
N LEU A 146 -3.03 -19.11 -21.37
CA LEU A 146 -2.53 -20.39 -20.84
C LEU A 146 -3.46 -21.58 -21.16
N GLU A 147 -4.78 -21.38 -21.14
CA GLU A 147 -5.75 -22.40 -21.56
C GLU A 147 -5.65 -22.72 -23.05
N LEU A 148 -5.39 -21.71 -23.90
CA LEU A 148 -5.24 -21.91 -25.34
C LEU A 148 -3.93 -22.63 -25.72
N TYR A 149 -2.90 -22.58 -24.86
CA TYR A 149 -1.61 -23.25 -25.09
C TYR A 149 -1.56 -24.70 -24.54
N ILE A 150 -2.37 -25.03 -23.52
CA ILE A 150 -2.23 -26.30 -22.77
C ILE A 150 -3.23 -27.41 -23.18
N LEU A 151 -4.32 -27.13 -23.91
CA LEU A 151 -5.27 -28.21 -24.29
C LEU A 151 -5.76 -28.16 -25.75
N PRO A 152 -5.07 -28.81 -26.71
CA PRO A 152 -5.66 -29.06 -28.02
C PRO A 152 -6.61 -30.26 -28.03
N ASN A 153 -6.83 -30.99 -26.92
CA ASN A 153 -7.70 -32.17 -26.96
C ASN A 153 -8.05 -32.73 -25.57
N ARG A 154 -9.29 -32.55 -25.08
CA ARG A 154 -10.00 -33.57 -24.26
C ARG A 154 -11.52 -33.44 -24.37
N ILE A 155 -12.00 -34.31 -25.25
CA ILE A 155 -13.29 -35.01 -25.36
C ILE A 155 -14.04 -35.21 -24.03
N THR A 156 -15.33 -34.84 -24.07
CA THR A 156 -16.58 -35.46 -23.55
C THR A 156 -16.56 -36.38 -22.32
N TYR A 157 -17.47 -36.12 -21.37
CA TYR A 157 -18.00 -37.13 -20.42
C TYR A 157 -19.51 -37.35 -20.61
N PRO A 158 -20.00 -38.60 -20.61
CA PRO A 158 -21.43 -38.91 -20.60
C PRO A 158 -21.99 -38.98 -19.17
N SER A 159 -23.30 -38.75 -19.10
CA SER A 159 -24.20 -38.81 -17.95
C SER A 159 -24.28 -40.18 -17.26
N ILE A 160 -24.35 -40.16 -15.93
CA ILE A 160 -25.17 -41.08 -15.12
C ILE A 160 -25.86 -40.25 -14.03
#